data_AF-A0A1Y1KMA7-F1
#
_entry.id   AF-A0A1Y1KMA7-F1
#
_cell.length_a   1.000
_cell.length_b   1.000
_cell.length_c   1.000
_cell.angle_alpha   90.00
_cell.angle_beta   90.00
_cell.angle_gamma   90.00
#
_symmetry.space_group_name_H-M   'P 1'
#
loop_
_entity.id
_entity.type
_entity.pdbx_description
1 polymer ?
#
loop_
_entity_poly.entity_id
_entity_poly.type
_entity_poly.pdbx_seq_one_letter_code
_entity_poly.pdbx_strand_id
1 'polypeptide(L)'
;PRTGESDIDSQELCEELESLKLFVTGQQTIKCEPLEILNYICENSLSGSFPNVTIGLRILLTLPVSVASAERSFSKLKLIKNFLRSTMSQNRLSHLAMISIERMKCQTKLK
;
A
#
# COMPACT_ATOMS: atom_id res chain seq x y z
N PRO A 1 14.84 23.95 -24.99
CA PRO A 1 14.31 24.60 -23.77
C PRO A 1 13.01 23.92 -23.33
N ARG A 2 13.07 23.01 -22.36
CA ARG A 2 11.85 22.52 -21.70
C ARG A 2 11.38 23.66 -20.81
N THR A 3 10.29 24.30 -21.18
CA THR A 3 9.59 25.22 -20.28
C THR A 3 9.22 24.40 -19.06
N GLY A 4 9.76 24.77 -17.90
CA GLY A 4 9.41 24.18 -16.61
C GLY A 4 8.04 24.67 -16.17
N GLU A 5 7.03 24.44 -17.01
CA GLU A 5 5.64 24.60 -16.61
C GLU A 5 5.33 23.39 -15.73
N SER A 6 5.02 23.67 -14.47
CA SER A 6 4.49 22.67 -13.55
C SER A 6 3.20 22.11 -14.15
N ASP A 7 3.00 20.79 -14.12
CA ASP A 7 1.77 20.14 -14.61
C ASP A 7 0.49 20.62 -13.88
N ILE A 8 0.65 21.35 -12.78
CA ILE A 8 -0.41 21.90 -11.95
C ILE A 8 -0.12 23.39 -11.74
N ASP A 9 -1.09 24.24 -12.08
CA ASP A 9 -1.06 25.65 -11.74
C ASP A 9 -1.27 25.81 -10.22
N SER A 10 -0.24 26.27 -9.52
CA SER A 10 -0.30 26.47 -8.07
C SER A 10 -1.27 27.56 -7.66
N GLN A 11 -1.48 28.57 -8.52
CA GLN A 11 -2.37 29.68 -8.23
C GLN A 11 -3.83 29.21 -8.31
N GLU A 12 -4.18 28.46 -9.36
CA GLU A 12 -5.51 27.85 -9.51
C GLU A 12 -5.82 26.93 -8.32
N LEU A 13 -4.87 26.07 -7.93
CA LEU A 13 -5.04 25.20 -6.76
C LEU A 13 -5.23 25.99 -5.45
N CYS A 14 -4.50 27.08 -5.26
CA CYS A 14 -4.64 27.93 -4.08
C CYS A 14 -6.02 28.61 -4.04
N GLU A 15 -6.49 29.14 -5.17
CA GLU A 15 -7.82 29.76 -5.29
C GLU A 15 -8.94 28.74 -5.02
N GLU A 16 -8.81 27.52 -5.54
CA GLU A 16 -9.73 26.40 -5.26
C GLU A 16 -9.77 26.07 -3.75
N LEU A 17 -8.59 25.99 -3.11
CA LEU A 17 -8.49 25.67 -1.68
C LEU A 17 -9.06 26.77 -0.78
N GLU A 18 -8.82 28.04 -1.10
CA GLU A 18 -9.39 29.16 -0.36
C GLU A 18 -10.90 29.21 -0.49
N SER A 19 -11.41 28.99 -1.70
CA SER A 19 -12.84 28.88 -1.97
C SER A 19 -13.47 27.73 -1.18
N LEU A 20 -12.86 26.53 -1.25
CA LEU A 20 -13.33 25.37 -0.49
C LEU A 20 -13.31 25.64 1.02
N LYS A 21 -12.27 26.29 1.54
CA LYS A 21 -12.16 26.66 2.95
C LYS A 21 -13.29 27.61 3.36
N LEU A 22 -13.66 28.56 2.52
CA LEU A 22 -14.79 29.45 2.78
C LEU A 22 -16.11 28.68 2.85
N PHE A 23 -16.35 27.76 1.91
CA PHE A 23 -17.54 26.90 1.89
C PHE A 23 -17.63 26.00 3.12
N VAL A 24 -16.51 25.37 3.51
CA VAL A 24 -16.44 24.48 4.67
C VAL A 24 -16.56 25.27 5.98
N THR A 25 -15.93 26.45 6.08
CA THR A 25 -16.02 27.30 7.29
C THR A 25 -17.44 27.87 7.48
N GLY A 26 -18.17 28.10 6.39
CA GLY A 26 -19.58 28.48 6.43
C GLY A 26 -20.52 27.37 6.92
N GLN A 27 -20.07 26.10 6.89
CA GLN A 27 -20.85 24.94 7.32
C GLN A 27 -20.22 24.29 8.56
N GLN A 28 -20.71 24.65 9.75
CA GLN A 28 -20.22 24.20 11.06
C GLN A 28 -20.26 22.68 11.31
N THR A 29 -20.73 21.87 10.37
CA THR A 29 -21.03 20.44 10.57
C THR A 29 -20.06 19.48 9.90
N ILE A 30 -19.16 19.97 9.02
CA ILE A 30 -18.22 19.08 8.32
C ILE A 30 -17.04 18.80 9.25
N LYS A 31 -16.84 17.53 9.60
CA LYS A 31 -15.60 17.08 10.25
C LYS A 31 -14.46 17.26 9.23
N CYS A 32 -13.33 17.83 9.64
CA CYS A 32 -12.16 18.05 8.78
C CYS A 32 -11.41 16.77 8.39
N GLU A 33 -12.13 15.67 8.17
CA GLU A 33 -11.58 14.42 7.69
C GLU A 33 -11.57 14.44 6.16
N PRO A 34 -10.45 14.04 5.50
CA PRO A 34 -10.35 14.07 4.04
C PRO A 34 -11.46 13.30 3.32
N LEU A 35 -11.98 12.23 3.93
CA LEU A 35 -13.08 11.43 3.40
C LEU A 35 -14.42 12.19 3.44
N GLU A 36 -14.72 12.85 4.56
CA GLU A 36 -15.94 13.66 4.73
C GLU A 36 -15.95 14.85 3.78
N ILE A 37 -14.79 15.51 3.62
CA ILE A 37 -14.63 16.62 2.66
C ILE A 37 -14.84 16.13 1.23
N LEU A 38 -14.29 14.96 0.87
CA LEU A 38 -14.48 14.38 -0.47
C LEU A 38 -15.94 13.97 -0.72
N ASN A 39 -16.60 13.36 0.26
CA ASN A 39 -18.02 13.02 0.17
C ASN A 39 -18.87 14.26 -0.01
N TYR A 40 -18.61 15.33 0.75
CA TYR A 40 -19.30 16.60 0.61
C TYR A 40 -19.15 17.21 -0.79
N ILE A 41 -17.94 17.23 -1.34
CA ILE A 41 -17.67 17.71 -2.70
C ILE A 41 -18.44 16.87 -3.73
N CYS A 42 -18.52 15.56 -3.51
CA CYS A 42 -19.23 14.64 -4.41
C CYS A 42 -20.76 14.80 -4.33
N GLU A 43 -21.31 14.93 -3.12
CA GLU A 43 -22.75 15.10 -2.89
C GLU A 43 -23.28 16.42 -3.45
N ASN A 44 -22.49 17.49 -3.38
CA ASN A 44 -22.86 18.81 -3.91
C ASN A 44 -22.47 18.97 -5.40
N SER A 45 -21.99 17.91 -6.07
CA SER A 45 -21.49 17.96 -7.46
C SER A 45 -20.44 19.06 -7.71
N LEU A 46 -19.65 19.39 -6.69
CA LEU A 46 -18.60 20.42 -6.74
C LEU A 46 -17.27 19.90 -7.31
N SER A 47 -17.23 18.62 -7.72
CA SER A 47 -16.06 17.98 -8.31
C SER A 47 -15.58 18.66 -9.59
N GLY A 48 -16.48 19.31 -10.33
CA GLY A 48 -16.14 20.13 -11.50
C GLY A 48 -15.69 21.55 -11.17
N SER A 49 -15.98 22.05 -9.97
CA SER A 49 -15.60 23.40 -9.52
C SER A 49 -14.22 23.43 -8.85
N PHE A 50 -13.77 22.29 -8.29
CA PHE A 50 -12.48 22.14 -7.61
C PHE A 50 -11.76 20.87 -8.10
N PRO A 51 -11.39 20.79 -9.38
CA PRO A 51 -10.80 19.59 -9.97
C PRO A 51 -9.45 19.24 -9.33
N ASN A 52 -8.57 20.21 -9.10
CA ASN A 52 -7.24 19.97 -8.56
C ASN A 52 -7.30 19.49 -7.11
N VAL A 53 -8.16 20.10 -6.28
CA VAL A 53 -8.36 19.68 -4.89
C VAL A 53 -9.00 18.29 -4.80
N THR A 54 -9.96 18.00 -5.66
CA THR A 54 -10.62 16.67 -5.71
C THR A 54 -9.61 15.57 -6.06
N ILE A 55 -8.73 15.83 -7.03
CA ILE A 55 -7.66 14.90 -7.41
C ILE A 55 -6.69 14.70 -6.24
N GLY A 56 -6.27 15.79 -5.59
CA GLY A 56 -5.39 15.75 -4.41
C GLY A 56 -5.94 14.90 -3.27
N LEU A 57 -7.23 15.10 -2.92
CA LEU A 57 -7.91 14.32 -1.88
C LEU A 57 -8.03 12.83 -2.24
N ARG A 58 -8.31 12.52 -3.50
CA ARG A 58 -8.37 11.12 -3.98
C ARG A 58 -7.00 10.44 -3.88
N ILE A 59 -5.93 11.13 -4.26
CA ILE A 59 -4.56 10.61 -4.12
C ILE A 59 -4.23 10.39 -2.65
N LEU A 60 -4.50 11.38 -1.79
CA LEU A 60 -4.25 11.29 -0.35
C LEU A 60 -4.94 10.07 0.28
N LEU A 61 -6.19 9.79 -0.10
CA LEU A 61 -6.95 8.65 0.43
C LEU A 61 -6.52 7.30 -0.18
N THR A 62 -6.07 7.27 -1.44
CA THR A 62 -5.63 6.04 -2.10
C THR A 62 -4.21 5.63 -1.71
N LEU A 63 -3.30 6.58 -1.46
CA LEU A 63 -1.91 6.30 -1.06
C LEU A 63 -1.80 5.32 0.13
N PRO A 64 -2.41 5.56 1.30
CA PRO A 64 -2.29 4.64 2.43
C PRO A 64 -2.93 3.27 2.14
N VAL A 65 -4.03 3.23 1.38
CA VAL A 65 -4.71 1.98 0.99
C VAL A 65 -3.84 1.15 0.05
N SER A 66 -3.24 1.79 -0.96
CA SER A 66 -2.33 1.14 -1.91
C SER A 66 -1.06 0.65 -1.22
N VAL A 67 -0.47 1.46 -0.34
CA VAL A 67 0.71 1.06 0.46
C VAL A 67 0.40 -0.14 1.34
N ALA A 68 -0.70 -0.11 2.11
CA ALA A 68 -1.10 -1.22 2.96
C ALA A 68 -1.40 -2.51 2.16
N SER A 69 -2.01 -2.38 0.99
CA SER A 69 -2.28 -3.50 0.08
C SER A 69 -1.00 -4.10 -0.50
N ALA A 70 -0.05 -3.26 -0.90
CA ALA A 70 1.26 -3.69 -1.38
C ALA A 70 2.04 -4.41 -0.26
N GLU A 71 2.11 -3.84 0.94
CA GLU A 71 2.75 -4.46 2.11
C GLU A 71 2.13 -5.81 2.46
N ARG A 72 0.79 -5.90 2.49
CA ARG A 72 0.07 -7.16 2.71
C ARG A 72 0.43 -8.20 1.65
N SER A 73 0.46 -7.80 0.37
CA SER A 73 0.81 -8.68 -0.75
C SER A 73 2.24 -9.20 -0.65
N PHE A 74 3.21 -8.31 -0.39
CA PHE A 74 4.61 -8.70 -0.20
C PHE A 74 4.83 -9.57 1.04
N SER A 75 4.10 -9.32 2.12
CA SER A 75 4.14 -10.15 3.32
C SER A 75 3.69 -11.59 3.04
N LYS A 76 2.61 -11.78 2.28
CA LYS A 76 2.15 -13.11 1.85
C LYS A 76 3.18 -13.81 0.97
N LEU A 77 3.76 -13.11 -0.01
CA LEU A 77 4.82 -13.66 -0.85
C LEU A 77 6.06 -14.06 -0.04
N LYS A 78 6.46 -13.23 0.93
CA LYS A 78 7.57 -13.54 1.85
C LYS A 78 7.29 -14.82 2.64
N LEU A 79 6.07 -15.01 3.13
CA LEU A 79 5.67 -16.22 3.84
C LEU A 79 5.74 -17.46 2.94
N ILE A 80 5.19 -17.40 1.73
CA ILE A 80 5.21 -18.51 0.77
C ILE A 80 6.66 -18.89 0.41
N LYS A 81 7.49 -17.89 0.08
CA LYS A 81 8.90 -18.11 -0.25
C LYS A 81 9.67 -18.75 0.90
N ASN A 82 9.43 -18.29 2.12
CA ASN A 82 10.06 -18.87 3.31
C ASN A 82 9.59 -20.30 3.55
N PHE A 83 8.29 -20.58 3.44
CA PHE A 83 7.75 -21.93 3.58
C PHE A 83 8.39 -22.90 2.58
N LEU A 84 8.41 -22.55 1.29
CA LEU A 84 9.00 -23.41 0.25
C LEU A 84 10.50 -23.67 0.51
N ARG A 85 11.26 -22.63 0.87
CA ARG A 85 12.69 -22.76 1.18
C ARG A 85 12.96 -23.61 2.41
N SER A 86 12.16 -23.45 3.47
CA SER A 86 12.25 -24.25 4.69
C SER A 86 11.91 -25.71 4.41
N THR A 87 10.83 -26.00 3.69
CA THR A 87 10.42 -27.37 3.33
C THR A 87 11.48 -28.07 2.48
N MET A 88 12.07 -27.38 1.49
CA MET A 88 13.18 -27.93 0.70
C MET A 88 14.41 -28.24 1.56
N SER A 89 14.76 -27.36 2.49
CA SER A 89 15.88 -27.56 3.42
C SER A 89 15.61 -28.72 4.37
N GLN A 90 14.38 -28.81 4.90
CA GLN A 90 13.94 -29.89 5.78
C GLN A 90 13.99 -31.25 5.10
N ASN A 91 13.53 -31.34 3.85
CA ASN A 91 13.63 -32.57 3.07
C ASN A 91 15.08 -33.01 2.92
N ARG A 92 16.00 -32.11 2.53
CA ARG A 92 17.43 -32.45 2.39
C ARG A 92 18.04 -32.92 3.70
N LEU A 93 17.72 -32.24 4.81
CA LEU A 93 18.19 -32.62 6.13
C LEU A 93 17.69 -34.01 6.53
N SER A 94 16.39 -34.29 6.31
CA SER A 94 15.78 -35.58 6.60
C SER A 94 16.47 -36.73 5.84
N HIS A 95 16.70 -36.56 4.53
CA HIS A 95 17.40 -37.57 3.73
C HIS A 95 18.85 -37.79 4.19
N LEU A 96 19.59 -36.73 4.52
CA LEU A 96 20.94 -36.85 5.07
C LEU A 96 20.96 -37.57 6.41
N ALA A 97 20.01 -37.27 7.30
CA ALA A 97 19.85 -37.96 8.57
C ALA A 97 19.58 -39.46 8.37
N MET A 98 18.70 -39.81 7.42
CA MET A 98 18.40 -41.21 7.08
C MET A 98 19.65 -41.94 6.57
N ILE A 99 20.41 -41.35 5.64
CA ILE A 99 21.66 -41.92 5.14
C ILE A 99 22.67 -42.12 6.27
N SER A 100 22.78 -41.15 7.18
CA SER A 100 23.69 -41.23 8.33
C SER A 100 23.33 -42.40 9.27
N ILE A 101 22.04 -42.64 9.51
CA ILE A 101 21.57 -43.74 10.36
C ILE A 101 21.85 -45.10 9.71
N GLU A 102 21.57 -45.25 8.41
CA GLU A 102 21.81 -46.51 7.70
C GLU A 102 23.31 -46.84 7.60
N ARG A 103 24.16 -45.81 7.44
CA ARG A 103 25.62 -45.97 7.55
C ARG A 103 26.05 -46.49 8.91
N MET A 104 25.51 -45.93 10.00
CA MET A 104 25.82 -46.36 11.36
C MET A 104 25.42 -47.83 11.59
N LYS A 105 24.21 -48.23 11.15
CA LYS A 105 23.74 -49.62 11.22
C LYS A 105 24.61 -50.60 10.44
N CYS A 106 25.04 -50.24 9.22
CA CYS A 106 25.91 -51.12 8.42
C CYS A 106 27.29 -51.31 9.08
N GLN A 107 27.86 -50.27 9.68
CA GLN A 107 29.15 -50.37 10.38
C GLN A 107 29.08 -51.21 11.66
N THR A 108 27.92 -51.27 12.32
CA THR A 108 27.72 -52.08 13.53
C THR A 108 27.44 -53.54 13.22
N LYS A 109 26.90 -53.88 12.05
CA LYS A 109 26.73 -55.27 11.60
C LYS A 109 28.01 -55.92 11.03
N LEU A 110 29.03 -55.12 10.71
CA LEU A 110 30.33 -55.56 10.19
C LEU A 110 31.40 -55.75 11.27
N LYS A 111 31.06 -55.52 12.54
CA LYS A 111 31.83 -55.87 13.74
C LYS A 111 31.18 -57.06 14.44
#